data_AF-A0A9E3VMH6-F1
#
_entry.id   AF-A0A9E3VMH6-F1
#
_cell.length_a   1.000
_cell.length_b   1.000
_cell.length_c   1.000
_cell.angle_alpha   90.00
_cell.angle_beta   90.00
_cell.angle_gamma   90.00
#
_symmetry.space_group_name_H-M   'P 1'
#
loop_
_entity.id
_entity.type
_entity.pdbx_description
1 polymer ?
#
loop_
_entity_poly.entity_id
_entity_poly.type
_entity_poly.pdbx_seq_one_letter_code
_entity_poly.pdbx_strand_id
1 'polypeptide(L)'
;MFLCKNGDLYACVDTNGIIKLNRTSELIWHTDGEDLLHHDFFVDTTGMVYAIGRRVGIIPEIDPVKEVIDDTVVLFDSTGKRIKRFSIYNAFRGTEWFPAITKKVRDFVALTVHDSKIPVETFHTNTIEVFDGSLSNVSPLLRKGNAVFCSPVHPCIFIIDLERERVVWNWFGPWKGGIHQPTFLPNGNYLLFHNGLSPDGPEDEASHVFEYAYPEQGPVWQVSGNDPKHKFFSLFSCTAERLANENTLIVVSNEGKAIEVTKEGEVVWEFWNPNTVGADMAGMKGFTNRKDGRIIGTLFQLERVPRDVHDSWLNPAKEP
;
A
#
# COMPACT_ATOMS: atom_id res chain seq x y z
N MET A 1 6.57 4.29 5.63
CA MET A 1 7.15 5.32 6.54
C MET A 1 6.84 6.69 5.96
N PHE A 2 6.93 7.77 6.73
CA PHE A 2 6.67 9.12 6.21
C PHE A 2 7.69 10.13 6.75
N LEU A 3 8.45 10.74 5.85
CA LEU A 3 9.50 11.70 6.17
C LEU A 3 8.99 13.13 5.98
N CYS A 4 9.00 13.91 7.05
CA CYS A 4 8.54 15.29 7.03
C CYS A 4 9.63 16.23 6.51
N LYS A 5 9.23 17.36 5.93
CA LYS A 5 10.17 18.41 5.45
C LYS A 5 11.10 18.96 6.53
N ASN A 6 10.68 18.94 7.80
CA ASN A 6 11.51 19.36 8.94
C ASN A 6 12.47 18.27 9.43
N GLY A 7 12.47 17.08 8.81
CA GLY A 7 13.30 15.93 9.17
C GLY A 7 12.67 15.03 10.24
N ASP A 8 11.46 15.32 10.72
CA ASP A 8 10.72 14.38 11.57
C ASP A 8 10.32 13.14 10.77
N LEU A 9 10.29 12.00 11.44
CA LEU A 9 9.98 10.71 10.83
C LEU A 9 8.78 10.06 11.52
N TYR A 10 7.79 9.66 10.73
CA TYR A 10 6.76 8.72 11.17
C TYR A 10 7.12 7.32 10.66
N ALA A 11 7.02 6.33 11.54
CA ALA A 11 7.25 4.95 11.18
C ALA A 11 6.18 4.05 11.79
N CYS A 12 5.67 3.11 10.99
CA CYS A 12 4.83 2.02 11.47
C CYS A 12 5.76 0.92 11.98
N VAL A 13 5.56 0.49 13.21
CA VAL A 13 6.33 -0.55 13.90
C VAL A 13 5.47 -1.81 13.98
N ASP A 14 5.14 -2.37 12.82
CA ASP A 14 4.21 -3.50 12.67
C ASP A 14 2.93 -3.29 13.53
N THR A 15 2.27 -4.37 13.94
CA THR A 15 1.10 -4.35 14.83
C THR A 15 1.27 -3.58 16.16
N ASN A 16 2.47 -3.12 16.52
CA ASN A 16 2.71 -2.32 17.73
C ASN A 16 2.30 -0.85 17.57
N GLY A 17 2.10 -0.37 16.34
CA GLY A 17 1.55 0.96 16.07
C GLY A 17 2.50 1.93 15.35
N ILE A 18 2.29 3.24 15.51
CA ILE A 18 3.07 4.29 14.84
C ILE A 18 3.89 5.07 15.87
N ILE A 19 5.14 5.33 15.53
CA ILE A 19 6.03 6.25 16.24
C ILE A 19 6.25 7.51 15.42
N LYS A 20 6.44 8.64 16.10
CA LYS A 20 6.99 9.86 15.54
C LYS A 20 8.31 10.19 16.22
N LEU A 21 9.37 10.29 15.44
CA LEU A 21 10.70 10.70 15.85
C LEU A 21 11.00 12.10 15.33
N ASN A 22 11.79 12.89 16.06
CA ASN A 22 12.37 14.10 15.51
C ASN A 22 13.62 13.78 14.65
N ARG A 23 14.16 14.80 13.97
CA ARG A 23 15.37 14.67 13.12
C ARG A 23 16.62 14.16 13.84
N THR A 24 16.66 14.16 15.17
CA THR A 24 17.77 13.62 15.99
C THR A 24 17.48 12.23 16.54
N SER A 25 16.45 11.55 16.03
CA SER A 25 15.99 10.22 16.45
C SER A 25 15.43 10.17 17.87
N GLU A 26 15.02 11.31 18.44
CA GLU A 26 14.33 11.35 19.72
C GLU A 26 12.83 11.11 19.52
N LEU A 27 12.23 10.31 20.40
CA LEU A 27 10.81 10.00 20.36
C LEU A 27 9.97 11.22 20.74
N ILE A 28 9.08 11.65 19.84
CA ILE A 28 8.09 12.70 20.10
C ILE A 28 6.84 12.08 20.73
N TRP A 29 6.27 11.06 20.08
CA TRP A 29 5.13 10.30 20.57
C TRP A 29 5.04 8.93 19.90
N HIS A 30 4.23 8.05 20.47
CA HIS A 30 3.84 6.78 19.87
C HIS A 30 2.37 6.48 20.17
N THR A 31 1.74 5.65 19.34
CA THR A 31 0.42 5.08 19.64
C THR A 31 0.53 3.94 20.67
N ASP A 32 -0.59 3.52 21.26
CA ASP A 32 -0.64 2.46 22.28
C ASP A 32 -0.61 1.01 21.71
N GLY A 33 -0.78 0.85 20.40
CA GLY A 33 -0.77 -0.45 19.71
C GLY A 33 -2.10 -1.21 19.79
N GLU A 34 -3.16 -0.64 20.36
CA GLU A 34 -4.45 -1.33 20.51
C GLU A 34 -5.16 -1.60 19.18
N ASP A 35 -4.82 -0.84 18.14
CA ASP A 35 -5.50 -0.89 16.84
C ASP A 35 -4.85 -1.86 15.84
N LEU A 36 -3.78 -2.55 16.25
CA LEU A 36 -3.09 -3.58 15.44
C LEU A 36 -2.79 -3.06 14.02
N LEU A 37 -2.14 -1.89 13.95
CA LEU A 37 -1.87 -1.18 12.70
C LEU A 37 -1.04 -2.05 11.75
N HIS A 38 -1.30 -1.97 10.44
CA HIS A 38 -0.58 -2.76 9.46
C HIS A 38 -0.47 -2.04 8.12
N HIS A 39 0.56 -2.44 7.36
CA HIS A 39 0.82 -2.06 5.97
C HIS A 39 1.07 -0.57 5.74
N ASP A 40 0.05 0.27 5.85
CA ASP A 40 0.10 1.64 5.36
C ASP A 40 -0.56 2.68 6.28
N PHE A 41 -0.05 3.90 6.19
CA PHE A 41 -0.61 5.08 6.84
C PHE A 41 -0.27 6.33 6.04
N PHE A 42 -1.18 7.30 6.06
CA PHE A 42 -1.04 8.61 5.46
C PHE A 42 -0.94 9.68 6.54
N VAL A 43 -0.07 10.67 6.34
CA VAL A 43 0.05 11.85 7.21
C VAL A 43 -0.30 13.10 6.42
N ASP A 44 -1.31 13.85 6.87
CA ASP A 44 -1.68 15.10 6.19
C ASP A 44 -0.83 16.30 6.65
N THR A 45 -1.05 17.44 5.99
CA THR A 45 -0.30 18.69 6.26
C THR A 45 -0.54 19.27 7.65
N THR A 46 -1.56 18.81 8.38
CA THR A 46 -1.83 19.19 9.77
C THR A 46 -1.19 18.25 10.78
N GLY A 47 -0.60 17.15 10.31
CA GLY A 47 -0.03 16.08 11.12
C GLY A 47 -1.07 15.05 11.60
N MET A 48 -2.30 15.08 11.08
CA MET A 48 -3.24 13.98 11.33
C MET A 48 -2.75 12.73 10.61
N VAL A 49 -2.91 11.58 11.27
CA VAL A 49 -2.50 10.28 10.75
C VAL A 49 -3.73 9.44 10.47
N TYR A 50 -3.78 8.87 9.27
CA TYR A 50 -4.83 7.97 8.81
C TYR A 50 -4.16 6.62 8.54
N ALA A 51 -4.48 5.61 9.33
CA ALA A 51 -3.81 4.32 9.29
C ALA A 51 -4.80 3.18 9.07
N ILE A 52 -4.30 2.07 8.55
CA ILE A 52 -5.05 0.82 8.47
C ILE A 52 -4.76 0.02 9.74
N GLY A 53 -5.82 -0.37 10.45
CA GLY A 53 -5.75 -1.21 11.64
C GLY A 53 -6.56 -2.48 11.49
N ARG A 54 -6.47 -3.39 12.47
CA ARG A 54 -7.19 -4.67 12.46
C ARG A 54 -8.03 -4.85 13.71
N ARG A 55 -9.13 -5.56 13.53
CA ARG A 55 -9.89 -6.16 14.63
C ARG A 55 -10.19 -7.62 14.31
N VAL A 56 -9.90 -8.50 15.27
CA VAL A 56 -10.36 -9.89 15.22
C VAL A 56 -11.75 -9.99 15.85
N GLY A 57 -12.66 -10.69 15.18
CA GLY A 57 -13.97 -10.99 15.74
C GLY A 57 -14.90 -11.68 14.76
N ILE A 58 -16.11 -11.99 15.22
CA ILE A 58 -17.15 -12.61 14.40
C ILE A 58 -17.94 -11.51 13.67
N ILE A 59 -18.08 -11.66 12.36
CA ILE A 59 -19.00 -10.89 11.53
C ILE A 59 -20.06 -11.86 11.01
N PRO A 60 -21.27 -11.92 11.62
CA PRO A 60 -22.25 -12.96 11.31
C PRO A 60 -22.69 -13.02 9.84
N GLU A 61 -22.66 -11.90 9.13
CA GLU A 61 -22.98 -11.83 7.71
C GLU A 61 -21.92 -12.52 6.81
N ILE A 62 -20.69 -12.68 7.31
CA ILE A 62 -19.60 -13.41 6.65
C ILE A 62 -19.59 -14.86 7.14
N ASP A 63 -19.42 -15.07 8.45
CA ASP A 63 -19.45 -16.38 9.08
C ASP A 63 -19.97 -16.23 10.53
N PRO A 64 -21.02 -16.96 10.94
CA PRO A 64 -21.62 -16.81 12.27
C PRO A 64 -20.80 -17.45 13.41
N VAL A 65 -19.74 -18.20 13.10
CA VAL A 65 -18.95 -18.96 14.10
C VAL A 65 -17.47 -18.60 14.02
N LYS A 66 -16.91 -18.45 12.82
CA LYS A 66 -15.47 -18.23 12.62
C LYS A 66 -15.11 -16.76 12.84
N GLU A 67 -14.03 -16.53 13.60
CA GLU A 67 -13.43 -15.20 13.69
C GLU A 67 -12.73 -14.84 12.37
N VAL A 68 -12.90 -13.60 11.96
CA VAL A 68 -12.26 -12.98 10.79
C VAL A 68 -11.44 -11.77 11.23
N ILE A 69 -10.52 -11.33 10.37
CA ILE A 69 -9.81 -10.06 10.52
C ILE A 69 -10.58 -9.00 9.74
N ASP A 70 -11.25 -8.11 10.48
CA ASP A 70 -11.90 -6.90 9.98
C ASP A 70 -10.85 -5.79 9.87
N ASP A 71 -10.57 -5.37 8.63
CA ASP A 71 -9.70 -4.23 8.40
C ASP A 71 -10.45 -2.94 8.76
N THR A 72 -9.75 -2.02 9.42
CA THR A 72 -10.32 -0.78 9.96
C THR A 72 -9.53 0.42 9.49
N VAL A 73 -10.20 1.56 9.39
CA VAL A 73 -9.54 2.86 9.26
C VAL A 73 -9.46 3.48 10.65
N VAL A 74 -8.26 3.91 11.04
CA VAL A 74 -7.98 4.53 12.35
C VAL A 74 -7.38 5.91 12.13
N LEU A 75 -7.94 6.92 12.79
CA LEU A 75 -7.48 8.31 12.71
C LEU A 75 -6.82 8.68 14.04
N PHE A 76 -5.65 9.28 13.96
CA PHE A 76 -4.94 9.88 15.09
C PHE A 76 -4.73 11.37 14.84
N ASP A 77 -4.81 12.18 15.90
CA ASP A 77 -4.39 13.57 15.83
C ASP A 77 -2.85 13.68 15.79
N SER A 78 -2.36 14.92 15.67
CA SER A 78 -0.92 15.22 15.59
C SER A 78 -0.12 14.90 16.85
N THR A 79 -0.79 14.46 17.93
CA THR A 79 -0.18 14.01 19.19
C THR A 79 -0.17 12.48 19.34
N GLY A 80 -0.69 11.75 18.34
CA GLY A 80 -0.81 10.29 18.38
C GLY A 80 -2.04 9.79 19.13
N LYS A 81 -2.98 10.68 19.50
CA LYS A 81 -4.22 10.27 20.18
C LYS A 81 -5.25 9.82 19.15
N ARG A 82 -5.84 8.63 19.36
CA ARG A 82 -6.92 8.11 18.52
C ARG A 82 -8.15 9.02 18.59
N ILE A 83 -8.57 9.50 17.42
CA ILE A 83 -9.79 10.29 17.22
C ILE A 83 -10.96 9.35 16.92
N LYS A 84 -10.74 8.40 16.01
CA LYS A 84 -11.81 7.59 15.42
C LYS A 84 -11.26 6.26 14.93
N ARG A 85 -12.11 5.23 14.95
CA ARG A 85 -11.88 3.95 14.27
C ARG A 85 -13.19 3.43 13.70
N PHE A 86 -13.17 2.93 12.47
CA PHE A 86 -14.33 2.28 11.87
C PHE A 86 -13.93 1.14 10.93
N SER A 87 -14.85 0.20 10.72
CA SER A 87 -14.65 -0.99 9.88
C SER A 87 -14.79 -0.66 8.39
N ILE A 88 -13.85 -1.14 7.59
CA ILE A 88 -13.91 -1.05 6.12
C ILE A 88 -15.06 -1.92 5.60
N TYR A 89 -15.26 -3.13 6.14
CA TYR A 89 -16.40 -3.97 5.77
C TYR A 89 -17.74 -3.26 6.00
N ASN A 90 -17.89 -2.59 7.15
CA ASN A 90 -19.10 -1.84 7.45
C ASN A 90 -19.28 -0.59 6.57
N ALA A 91 -18.20 0.02 6.08
CA ALA A 91 -18.28 1.14 5.16
C ALA A 91 -18.92 0.77 3.80
N PHE A 92 -18.94 -0.52 3.43
CA PHE A 92 -19.71 -0.99 2.29
C PHE A 92 -21.21 -1.13 2.58
N ARG A 93 -21.67 -1.23 3.84
CA ARG A 93 -23.09 -1.48 4.15
C ARG A 93 -24.01 -0.41 3.53
N GLY A 94 -25.10 -0.88 2.92
CA GLY A 94 -26.07 -0.02 2.25
C GLY A 94 -25.59 0.59 0.92
N THR A 95 -24.39 0.26 0.44
CA THR A 95 -23.95 0.55 -0.93
C THR A 95 -24.41 -0.55 -1.89
N GLU A 96 -24.43 -0.24 -3.18
CA GLU A 96 -24.74 -1.23 -4.22
C GLU A 96 -23.72 -2.37 -4.30
N TRP A 97 -22.48 -2.15 -3.84
CA TRP A 97 -21.41 -3.15 -3.86
C TRP A 97 -21.45 -4.13 -2.68
N PHE A 98 -22.21 -3.83 -1.61
CA PHE A 98 -22.24 -4.64 -0.39
C PHE A 98 -22.56 -6.12 -0.62
N PRO A 99 -23.56 -6.50 -1.45
CA PRO A 99 -23.88 -7.91 -1.67
C PRO A 99 -22.73 -8.65 -2.38
N ALA A 100 -22.09 -8.01 -3.36
CA ALA A 100 -20.99 -8.61 -4.11
C ALA A 100 -19.74 -8.81 -3.24
N ILE A 101 -19.38 -7.79 -2.45
CA ILE A 101 -18.27 -7.88 -1.48
C ILE A 101 -18.54 -8.94 -0.43
N THR A 102 -19.72 -8.93 0.19
CA THR A 102 -20.07 -9.91 1.23
C THR A 102 -19.98 -11.33 0.70
N LYS A 103 -20.47 -11.57 -0.54
CA LYS A 103 -20.34 -12.88 -1.18
C LYS A 103 -18.87 -13.26 -1.39
N LYS A 104 -18.04 -12.37 -1.94
CA LYS A 104 -16.60 -12.63 -2.18
C LYS A 104 -15.86 -12.97 -0.88
N VAL A 105 -16.06 -12.18 0.17
CA VAL A 105 -15.43 -12.40 1.48
C VAL A 105 -15.88 -13.73 2.08
N ARG A 106 -17.19 -14.01 2.10
CA ARG A 106 -17.71 -15.29 2.61
C ARG A 106 -17.17 -16.48 1.85
N ASP A 107 -17.17 -16.42 0.52
CA ASP A 107 -16.68 -17.52 -0.31
C ASP A 107 -15.18 -17.76 -0.05
N PHE A 108 -14.38 -16.70 0.12
CA PHE A 108 -12.97 -16.80 0.48
C PHE A 108 -12.75 -17.38 1.88
N VAL A 109 -13.49 -16.92 2.88
CA VAL A 109 -13.45 -17.46 4.24
C VAL A 109 -13.81 -18.95 4.25
N ALA A 110 -14.81 -19.36 3.48
CA ALA A 110 -15.24 -20.76 3.38
C ALA A 110 -14.19 -21.69 2.76
N LEU A 111 -13.25 -21.17 1.94
CA LEU A 111 -12.14 -21.96 1.38
C LEU A 111 -11.06 -22.29 2.41
N THR A 112 -11.03 -21.58 3.54
CA THR A 112 -10.04 -21.81 4.59
C THR A 112 -10.46 -22.97 5.49
N VAL A 113 -9.49 -23.77 5.93
CA VAL A 113 -9.73 -24.96 6.76
C VAL A 113 -10.47 -24.54 8.04
N HIS A 114 -11.60 -25.20 8.33
CA HIS A 114 -12.46 -24.87 9.47
C HIS A 114 -11.76 -24.97 10.83
N ASP A 115 -10.72 -25.80 10.97
CA ASP A 115 -9.98 -26.00 12.23
C ASP A 115 -8.75 -25.07 12.36
N SER A 116 -8.58 -24.09 11.46
CA SER A 116 -7.50 -23.11 11.61
C SER A 116 -7.83 -22.14 12.76
N LYS A 117 -7.02 -22.14 13.83
CA LYS A 117 -7.05 -21.11 14.88
C LYS A 117 -6.67 -19.70 14.39
N ILE A 118 -6.29 -19.57 13.12
CA ILE A 118 -5.87 -18.31 12.50
C ILE A 118 -7.11 -17.66 11.88
N PRO A 119 -7.51 -16.46 12.34
CA PRO A 119 -8.58 -15.68 11.73
C PRO A 119 -8.25 -15.38 10.26
N VAL A 120 -9.29 -15.38 9.41
CA VAL A 120 -9.12 -15.15 7.96
C VAL A 120 -9.30 -13.68 7.65
N GLU A 121 -8.45 -13.13 6.80
CA GLU A 121 -8.55 -11.73 6.37
C GLU A 121 -9.76 -11.50 5.47
N THR A 122 -10.45 -10.39 5.72
CA THR A 122 -11.59 -9.97 4.90
C THR A 122 -11.12 -9.26 3.63
N PHE A 123 -10.27 -8.24 3.73
CA PHE A 123 -9.75 -7.51 2.57
C PHE A 123 -8.23 -7.58 2.44
N HIS A 124 -7.48 -7.70 3.56
CA HIS A 124 -6.03 -7.46 3.57
C HIS A 124 -5.72 -6.07 3.00
N THR A 125 -6.44 -5.04 3.43
CA THR A 125 -6.29 -3.69 2.90
C THR A 125 -4.85 -3.23 3.12
N ASN A 126 -4.18 -2.81 2.05
CA ASN A 126 -2.73 -2.59 2.05
C ASN A 126 -2.33 -1.18 1.58
N THR A 127 -3.30 -0.29 1.36
CA THR A 127 -3.05 1.10 0.98
C THR A 127 -4.12 2.02 1.56
N ILE A 128 -3.70 3.18 2.03
CA ILE A 128 -4.55 4.33 2.34
C ILE A 128 -3.86 5.61 1.87
N GLU A 129 -4.45 6.32 0.91
CA GLU A 129 -4.00 7.66 0.53
C GLU A 129 -5.17 8.65 0.60
N VAL A 130 -5.02 9.70 1.39
CA VAL A 130 -6.06 10.71 1.59
C VAL A 130 -5.91 11.80 0.54
N PHE A 131 -7.01 12.11 -0.15
CA PHE A 131 -7.03 13.22 -1.09
C PHE A 131 -6.92 14.55 -0.34
N ASP A 132 -6.08 15.45 -0.82
CA ASP A 132 -5.90 16.80 -0.28
C ASP A 132 -6.88 17.83 -0.87
N GLY A 133 -7.62 17.43 -1.90
CA GLY A 133 -8.59 18.24 -2.64
C GLY A 133 -8.09 18.78 -3.98
N SER A 134 -6.81 18.59 -4.32
CA SER A 134 -6.23 19.03 -5.59
C SER A 134 -6.89 18.40 -6.83
N LEU A 135 -7.52 17.24 -6.67
CA LEU A 135 -8.21 16.50 -7.74
C LEU A 135 -9.73 16.67 -7.75
N SER A 136 -10.28 17.59 -6.96
CA SER A 136 -11.74 17.80 -6.87
C SER A 136 -12.38 18.24 -8.20
N ASN A 137 -11.59 18.85 -9.09
CA ASN A 137 -12.01 19.23 -10.44
C ASN A 137 -12.08 18.05 -11.41
N VAL A 138 -11.32 16.96 -11.15
CA VAL A 138 -11.39 15.72 -11.93
C VAL A 138 -12.66 14.94 -11.57
N SER A 139 -12.94 14.82 -10.27
CA SER A 139 -14.17 14.21 -9.77
C SER A 139 -14.48 14.70 -8.36
N PRO A 140 -15.75 14.94 -8.00
CA PRO A 140 -16.15 15.28 -6.63
C PRO A 140 -15.88 14.15 -5.62
N LEU A 141 -15.55 12.94 -6.10
CA LEU A 141 -15.16 11.80 -5.27
C LEU A 141 -13.67 11.85 -4.87
N LEU A 142 -12.83 12.62 -5.58
CA LEU A 142 -11.40 12.82 -5.29
C LEU A 142 -11.17 14.12 -4.49
N ARG A 143 -12.12 14.44 -3.62
CA ARG A 143 -12.10 15.66 -2.79
C ARG A 143 -11.40 15.43 -1.46
N LYS A 144 -11.01 16.53 -0.81
CA LYS A 144 -10.44 16.49 0.55
C LYS A 144 -11.31 15.70 1.52
N GLY A 145 -10.69 14.80 2.29
CA GLY A 145 -11.35 13.97 3.31
C GLY A 145 -11.92 12.65 2.79
N ASN A 146 -11.89 12.42 1.47
CA ASN A 146 -11.99 11.07 0.93
C ASN A 146 -10.59 10.45 0.86
N ALA A 147 -10.52 9.11 0.84
CA ALA A 147 -9.27 8.39 0.65
C ALA A 147 -9.45 7.18 -0.27
N VAL A 148 -8.41 6.87 -1.04
CA VAL A 148 -8.32 5.65 -1.85
C VAL A 148 -7.71 4.52 -1.03
N PHE A 149 -8.21 3.32 -1.27
CA PHE A 149 -7.78 2.07 -0.66
C PHE A 149 -7.72 0.98 -1.72
N CYS A 150 -6.99 -0.09 -1.46
CA CYS A 150 -7.12 -1.32 -2.24
C CYS A 150 -7.03 -2.59 -1.39
N SER A 151 -7.63 -3.65 -1.93
CA SER A 151 -7.56 -5.01 -1.41
C SER A 151 -6.86 -5.92 -2.43
N PRO A 152 -5.75 -6.59 -2.05
CA PRO A 152 -5.09 -7.58 -2.91
C PRO A 152 -5.78 -8.95 -2.89
N VAL A 153 -6.45 -9.31 -1.78
CA VAL A 153 -7.18 -10.60 -1.65
C VAL A 153 -8.46 -10.60 -2.48
N HIS A 154 -9.09 -9.45 -2.60
CA HIS A 154 -10.21 -9.21 -3.49
C HIS A 154 -9.83 -8.08 -4.45
N PRO A 155 -8.98 -8.33 -5.48
CA PRO A 155 -8.37 -7.29 -6.31
C PRO A 155 -9.35 -6.18 -6.70
N CYS A 156 -9.36 -5.11 -5.90
CA CYS A 156 -10.27 -4.00 -6.03
C CYS A 156 -9.66 -2.73 -5.43
N ILE A 157 -10.05 -1.61 -6.02
CA ILE A 157 -9.73 -0.28 -5.54
C ILE A 157 -11.05 0.36 -5.15
N PHE A 158 -11.07 1.07 -4.03
CA PHE A 158 -12.27 1.74 -3.55
C PHE A 158 -11.94 3.07 -2.88
N ILE A 159 -12.91 3.97 -2.89
CA ILE A 159 -12.80 5.29 -2.24
C ILE A 159 -13.80 5.34 -1.10
N ILE A 160 -13.32 5.70 0.09
CA ILE A 160 -14.15 5.93 1.27
C ILE A 160 -14.24 7.43 1.55
N ASP A 161 -15.46 7.91 1.78
CA ASP A 161 -15.72 9.17 2.46
C ASP A 161 -15.48 8.98 3.96
N LEU A 162 -14.37 9.50 4.48
CA LEU A 162 -13.92 9.22 5.85
C LEU A 162 -14.80 9.89 6.92
N GLU A 163 -15.47 10.99 6.55
CA GLU A 163 -16.44 11.67 7.41
C GLU A 163 -17.69 10.81 7.58
N ARG A 164 -18.25 10.35 6.45
CA ARG A 164 -19.47 9.53 6.42
C ARG A 164 -19.26 8.04 6.68
N GLU A 165 -18.01 7.59 6.72
CA GLU A 165 -17.61 6.17 6.87
C GLU A 165 -18.26 5.28 5.81
N ARG A 166 -18.26 5.74 4.56
CA ARG A 166 -18.99 5.06 3.50
C ARG A 166 -18.17 4.98 2.22
N VAL A 167 -18.17 3.81 1.60
CA VAL A 167 -17.63 3.63 0.25
C VAL A 167 -18.49 4.42 -0.74
N VAL A 168 -17.84 5.27 -1.52
CA VAL A 168 -18.49 6.14 -2.52
C VAL A 168 -18.14 5.76 -3.96
N TRP A 169 -17.14 4.90 -4.14
CA TRP A 169 -16.78 4.29 -5.42
C TRP A 169 -15.99 3.00 -5.17
N ASN A 170 -16.18 2.00 -6.02
CA ASN A 170 -15.42 0.74 -5.97
C ASN A 170 -15.31 0.15 -7.37
N TRP A 171 -14.12 -0.36 -7.70
CA TRP A 171 -13.85 -1.08 -8.94
C TRP A 171 -13.17 -2.42 -8.67
N PHE A 172 -13.79 -3.50 -9.16
CA PHE A 172 -13.14 -4.81 -9.29
C PHE A 172 -12.43 -4.85 -10.64
N GLY A 173 -11.11 -4.73 -10.63
CA GLY A 173 -10.32 -4.74 -11.86
C GLY A 173 -10.09 -6.14 -12.41
N PRO A 174 -9.49 -6.24 -13.61
CA PRO A 174 -9.23 -7.51 -14.30
C PRO A 174 -8.00 -8.26 -13.76
N TRP A 175 -7.45 -7.87 -12.62
CA TRP A 175 -6.16 -8.34 -12.12
C TRP A 175 -6.26 -9.78 -11.59
N LYS A 176 -5.36 -10.63 -12.07
CA LYS A 176 -5.26 -12.03 -11.62
C LYS A 176 -4.43 -12.22 -10.35
N GLY A 177 -3.70 -11.20 -9.92
CA GLY A 177 -2.81 -11.22 -8.75
C GLY A 177 -3.11 -10.06 -7.80
N GLY A 178 -2.38 -10.01 -6.69
CA GLY A 178 -2.49 -8.92 -5.72
C GLY A 178 -2.18 -7.56 -6.35
N ILE A 179 -2.82 -6.52 -5.85
CA ILE A 179 -2.58 -5.13 -6.25
C ILE A 179 -2.12 -4.31 -5.05
N HIS A 180 -1.29 -3.32 -5.30
CA HIS A 180 -0.69 -2.48 -4.27
C HIS A 180 -0.62 -1.02 -4.72
N GLN A 181 -0.79 -0.15 -3.74
CA GLN A 181 -0.47 1.27 -3.78
C GLN A 181 -1.05 2.01 -5.00
N PRO A 182 -2.38 2.08 -5.14
CA PRO A 182 -3.02 3.04 -6.02
C PRO A 182 -2.65 4.47 -5.60
N THR A 183 -1.75 5.11 -6.34
CA THR A 183 -1.36 6.50 -6.09
C THR A 183 -1.91 7.39 -7.21
N PHE A 184 -2.79 8.33 -6.87
CA PHE A 184 -3.35 9.27 -7.83
C PHE A 184 -2.32 10.33 -8.24
N LEU A 185 -2.29 10.63 -9.54
CA LEU A 185 -1.38 11.59 -10.16
C LEU A 185 -2.07 12.95 -10.36
N PRO A 186 -1.32 14.05 -10.53
CA PRO A 186 -1.89 15.38 -10.73
C PRO A 186 -2.83 15.52 -11.92
N ASN A 187 -2.72 14.64 -12.93
CA ASN A 187 -3.59 14.61 -14.10
C ASN A 187 -4.94 13.89 -13.85
N GLY A 188 -5.13 13.29 -12.67
CA GLY A 188 -6.32 12.51 -12.31
C GLY A 188 -6.25 11.02 -12.63
N ASN A 189 -5.20 10.56 -13.29
CA ASN A 189 -4.91 9.13 -13.42
C ASN A 189 -4.38 8.57 -12.10
N TYR A 190 -4.16 7.26 -12.03
CA TYR A 190 -3.46 6.65 -10.90
C TYR A 190 -2.49 5.56 -11.35
N LEU A 191 -1.36 5.50 -10.66
CA LEU A 191 -0.46 4.35 -10.73
C LEU A 191 -1.02 3.20 -9.90
N LEU A 192 -0.71 1.96 -10.29
CA LEU A 192 -1.02 0.76 -9.53
C LEU A 192 0.06 -0.28 -9.80
N PHE A 193 0.59 -0.91 -8.76
CA PHE A 193 1.41 -2.10 -8.94
C PHE A 193 0.54 -3.35 -8.84
N HIS A 194 0.62 -4.22 -9.85
CA HIS A 194 0.01 -5.54 -9.87
C HIS A 194 1.12 -6.60 -9.75
N ASN A 195 1.06 -7.46 -8.74
CA ASN A 195 2.09 -8.46 -8.46
C ASN A 195 2.16 -9.59 -9.50
N GLY A 196 1.05 -9.88 -10.18
CA GLY A 196 0.94 -11.09 -10.99
C GLY A 196 0.85 -12.36 -10.14
N LEU A 197 1.00 -13.51 -10.80
CA LEU A 197 0.97 -14.85 -10.21
C LEU A 197 2.27 -15.63 -10.43
N SER A 198 3.00 -15.33 -11.51
CA SER A 198 4.20 -16.07 -11.90
C SER A 198 5.17 -15.20 -12.73
N PRO A 199 6.49 -15.25 -12.47
CA PRO A 199 7.49 -14.54 -13.27
C PRO A 199 7.66 -15.12 -14.68
N ASP A 200 7.22 -16.36 -14.89
CA ASP A 200 7.30 -17.08 -16.17
C ASP A 200 5.90 -17.44 -16.72
N GLY A 201 4.86 -16.83 -16.14
CA GLY A 201 3.48 -17.01 -16.58
C GLY A 201 3.17 -16.24 -17.87
N PRO A 202 1.94 -16.42 -18.41
CA PRO A 202 1.40 -15.53 -19.43
C PRO A 202 1.48 -14.06 -18.99
N GLU A 203 1.42 -13.13 -19.96
CA GLU A 203 1.60 -11.70 -19.69
C GLU A 203 0.65 -11.15 -18.62
N ASP A 204 -0.62 -11.56 -18.63
CA ASP A 204 -1.62 -11.13 -17.65
C ASP A 204 -1.41 -11.72 -16.24
N GLU A 205 -0.38 -12.55 -16.06
CA GLU A 205 0.08 -13.13 -14.80
C GLU A 205 1.48 -12.63 -14.39
N ALA A 206 2.11 -11.76 -15.17
CA ALA A 206 3.37 -11.11 -14.79
C ALA A 206 3.13 -9.91 -13.87
N SER A 207 4.17 -9.50 -13.14
CA SER A 207 4.11 -8.22 -12.43
C SER A 207 4.01 -7.05 -13.42
N HIS A 208 3.21 -6.06 -13.09
CA HIS A 208 3.01 -4.86 -13.89
C HIS A 208 2.97 -3.62 -13.01
N VAL A 209 3.45 -2.50 -13.53
CA VAL A 209 3.01 -1.19 -13.07
C VAL A 209 2.12 -0.60 -14.15
N PHE A 210 0.89 -0.27 -13.79
CA PHE A 210 -0.08 0.35 -14.67
C PHE A 210 -0.26 1.82 -14.29
N GLU A 211 -0.53 2.67 -15.28
CA GLU A 211 -1.23 3.93 -15.08
C GLU A 211 -2.63 3.77 -15.68
N TYR A 212 -3.67 3.95 -14.86
CA TYR A 212 -5.06 3.89 -15.28
C TYR A 212 -5.66 5.28 -15.37
N ALA A 213 -6.46 5.51 -16.42
CA ALA A 213 -7.36 6.65 -16.44
C ALA A 213 -8.54 6.39 -15.49
N TYR A 214 -8.76 7.32 -14.56
CA TYR A 214 -9.92 7.28 -13.68
C TYR A 214 -11.21 7.66 -14.45
N PRO A 215 -12.34 6.95 -14.26
CA PRO A 215 -12.53 5.87 -13.29
C PRO A 215 -12.12 4.46 -13.75
N GLU A 216 -12.41 4.02 -14.99
CA GLU A 216 -12.20 2.59 -15.37
C GLU A 216 -11.75 2.36 -16.84
N GLN A 217 -11.14 3.32 -17.54
CA GLN A 217 -10.96 3.25 -19.02
C GLN A 217 -9.83 2.32 -19.52
N GLY A 218 -9.27 1.48 -18.64
CA GLY A 218 -8.10 0.64 -18.93
C GLY A 218 -6.76 1.37 -18.73
N PRO A 219 -5.63 0.64 -18.83
CA PRO A 219 -4.33 1.23 -18.63
C PRO A 219 -3.98 2.15 -19.81
N VAL A 220 -3.62 3.40 -19.51
CA VAL A 220 -3.10 4.38 -20.48
C VAL A 220 -1.58 4.33 -20.61
N TRP A 221 -0.92 3.67 -19.65
CA TRP A 221 0.50 3.34 -19.67
C TRP A 221 0.74 2.08 -18.85
N GLN A 222 1.78 1.33 -19.19
CA GLN A 222 2.22 0.19 -18.40
C GLN A 222 3.70 -0.08 -18.59
N VAL A 223 4.31 -0.70 -17.59
CA VAL A 223 5.60 -1.40 -17.70
C VAL A 223 5.41 -2.81 -17.18
N SER A 224 5.82 -3.78 -18.01
CA SER A 224 5.70 -5.20 -17.73
C SER A 224 6.98 -5.76 -17.14
N GLY A 225 6.82 -6.59 -16.11
CA GLY A 225 7.88 -7.39 -15.50
C GLY A 225 8.37 -8.54 -16.38
N ASN A 226 7.65 -8.84 -17.47
CA ASN A 226 8.04 -9.80 -18.49
C ASN A 226 8.87 -9.20 -19.63
N ASP A 227 9.11 -7.88 -19.63
CA ASP A 227 9.91 -7.25 -20.68
C ASP A 227 11.31 -7.90 -20.75
N PRO A 228 11.74 -8.42 -21.91
CA PRO A 228 13.05 -9.04 -22.08
C PRO A 228 14.23 -8.12 -21.73
N LYS A 229 14.06 -6.79 -21.82
CA LYS A 229 15.09 -5.80 -21.50
C LYS A 229 15.26 -5.61 -20.00
N HIS A 230 14.20 -5.76 -19.22
CA HIS A 230 14.20 -5.48 -17.79
C HIS A 230 13.17 -6.31 -17.02
N LYS A 231 13.49 -7.60 -16.84
CA LYS A 231 12.63 -8.48 -16.05
C LYS A 231 12.54 -8.05 -14.59
N PHE A 232 11.34 -8.12 -14.03
CA PHE A 232 11.11 -7.99 -12.60
C PHE A 232 9.86 -8.74 -12.18
N PHE A 233 9.88 -9.29 -10.97
CA PHE A 233 8.71 -9.93 -10.39
C PHE A 233 8.68 -9.75 -8.87
N SER A 234 7.52 -9.35 -8.35
CA SER A 234 7.24 -9.34 -6.92
C SER A 234 5.94 -10.10 -6.69
N LEU A 235 6.01 -11.24 -6.01
CA LEU A 235 4.86 -12.06 -5.65
C LEU A 235 3.94 -11.36 -4.64
N PHE A 236 4.50 -10.51 -3.77
CA PHE A 236 3.77 -9.73 -2.77
C PHE A 236 4.57 -8.49 -2.40
N SER A 237 3.87 -7.44 -1.93
CA SER A 237 4.47 -6.13 -1.66
C SER A 237 5.12 -5.53 -2.91
N CYS A 238 5.17 -4.19 -2.95
CA CYS A 238 5.78 -3.40 -4.02
C CYS A 238 5.28 -1.96 -3.90
N THR A 239 6.01 -1.04 -4.53
CA THR A 239 5.59 0.36 -4.66
C THR A 239 5.93 0.86 -6.05
N ALA A 240 5.16 1.83 -6.54
CA ALA A 240 5.46 2.56 -7.75
C ALA A 240 5.18 4.05 -7.54
N GLU A 241 6.14 4.91 -7.88
CA GLU A 241 6.04 6.35 -7.69
C GLU A 241 6.39 7.06 -9.00
N ARG A 242 5.49 7.92 -9.49
CA ARG A 242 5.81 8.85 -10.58
C ARG A 242 6.65 10.00 -10.01
N LEU A 243 7.86 10.13 -10.51
CA LEU A 243 8.80 11.17 -10.10
C LEU A 243 8.55 12.48 -10.87
N ALA A 244 9.07 13.60 -10.37
CA ALA A 244 8.92 14.92 -10.98
C ALA A 244 9.55 15.06 -12.38
N ASN A 245 10.49 14.18 -12.74
CA ASN A 245 11.05 14.09 -14.10
C ASN A 245 10.22 13.19 -15.03
N GLU A 246 9.03 12.77 -14.59
CA GLU A 246 8.08 11.89 -15.28
C GLU A 246 8.51 10.41 -15.38
N ASN A 247 9.69 10.05 -14.89
CA ASN A 247 10.08 8.65 -14.72
C ASN A 247 9.27 7.99 -13.61
N THR A 248 9.22 6.66 -13.61
CA THR A 248 8.62 5.88 -12.53
C THR A 248 9.71 5.17 -11.73
N LEU A 249 9.75 5.40 -10.43
CA LEU A 249 10.53 4.58 -9.49
C LEU A 249 9.68 3.39 -9.07
N ILE A 250 10.21 2.19 -9.24
CA ILE A 250 9.52 0.92 -8.98
C ILE A 250 10.34 0.13 -7.96
N VAL A 251 9.73 -0.22 -6.82
CA VAL A 251 10.33 -1.12 -5.82
C VAL A 251 9.77 -2.52 -6.00
N VAL A 252 10.69 -3.46 -6.26
CA VAL A 252 10.41 -4.88 -6.47
C VAL A 252 10.82 -5.62 -5.20
N SER A 253 9.87 -5.69 -4.26
CA SER A 253 10.16 -6.04 -2.87
C SER A 253 10.84 -7.39 -2.71
N ASN A 254 10.33 -8.41 -3.38
CA ASN A 254 10.83 -9.78 -3.30
C ASN A 254 12.23 -9.99 -3.88
N GLU A 255 12.65 -9.12 -4.81
CA GLU A 255 14.00 -9.14 -5.38
C GLU A 255 14.98 -8.28 -4.56
N GLY A 256 14.49 -7.48 -3.62
CA GLY A 256 15.29 -6.48 -2.93
C GLY A 256 15.89 -5.48 -3.92
N LYS A 257 15.13 -5.13 -4.97
CA LYS A 257 15.56 -4.28 -6.09
C LYS A 257 14.66 -3.05 -6.20
N ALA A 258 15.24 -1.93 -6.66
CA ALA A 258 14.48 -0.80 -7.17
C ALA A 258 15.02 -0.41 -8.55
N ILE A 259 14.13 0.02 -9.45
CA ILE A 259 14.47 0.50 -10.80
C ILE A 259 13.77 1.83 -11.07
N GLU A 260 14.44 2.72 -11.79
CA GLU A 260 13.82 3.92 -12.38
C GLU A 260 13.64 3.69 -13.87
N VAL A 261 12.41 3.81 -14.36
CA VAL A 261 12.06 3.62 -15.77
C VAL A 261 11.57 4.93 -16.39
N THR A 262 11.92 5.19 -17.65
CA THR A 262 11.35 6.31 -18.41
C THR A 262 9.89 6.03 -18.79
N LYS A 263 9.21 7.02 -19.38
CA LYS A 263 7.86 6.84 -19.96
C LYS A 263 7.82 5.79 -21.07
N GLU A 264 8.93 5.56 -21.74
CA GLU A 264 9.10 4.55 -22.78
C GLU A 264 9.41 3.16 -22.21
N GLY A 265 9.58 3.04 -20.89
CA GLY A 265 9.88 1.80 -20.18
C GLY A 265 11.37 1.52 -20.02
N GLU A 266 12.27 2.37 -20.53
CA GLU A 266 13.71 2.10 -20.45
C GLU A 266 14.24 2.31 -19.02
N VAL A 267 15.00 1.33 -18.50
CA VAL A 267 15.64 1.43 -17.18
C VAL A 267 16.83 2.38 -17.25
N VAL A 268 16.80 3.44 -16.45
CA VAL A 268 17.86 4.47 -16.39
C VAL A 268 18.65 4.46 -15.08
N TRP A 269 18.15 3.75 -14.07
CA TRP A 269 18.83 3.56 -12.79
C TRP A 269 18.34 2.28 -12.11
N GLU A 270 19.23 1.64 -11.35
CA GLU A 270 18.91 0.47 -10.55
C GLU A 270 19.61 0.52 -9.18
N PHE A 271 18.99 -0.12 -8.21
CA PHE A 271 19.56 -0.40 -6.90
C PHE A 271 19.23 -1.83 -6.48
N TRP A 272 20.22 -2.47 -5.84
CA TRP A 272 20.10 -3.80 -5.27
C TRP A 272 20.47 -3.74 -3.80
N ASN A 273 19.63 -4.30 -2.93
CA ASN A 273 19.91 -4.37 -1.51
C ASN A 273 21.18 -5.23 -1.29
N PRO A 274 22.26 -4.66 -0.72
CA PRO A 274 23.48 -5.42 -0.48
C PRO A 274 23.32 -6.43 0.66
N ASN A 275 22.30 -6.28 1.50
CA ASN A 275 22.07 -7.11 2.67
C ASN A 275 21.33 -8.40 2.32
N THR A 276 21.57 -9.43 3.14
CA THR A 276 20.94 -10.75 3.00
C THR A 276 20.48 -11.25 4.34
N VAL A 277 19.40 -12.03 4.35
CA VAL A 277 18.92 -12.78 5.51
C VAL A 277 19.25 -14.28 5.35
N GLY A 278 19.27 -14.99 6.48
CA GLY A 278 19.90 -16.31 6.68
C GLY A 278 19.63 -17.39 5.62
N ALA A 279 20.54 -18.37 5.55
CA ALA A 279 20.46 -19.51 4.62
C ALA A 279 19.36 -20.53 5.00
N ASP A 280 18.76 -20.41 6.18
CA ASP A 280 17.67 -21.25 6.68
C ASP A 280 16.32 -20.97 5.99
N MET A 281 16.19 -19.82 5.33
CA MET A 281 15.02 -19.49 4.50
C MET A 281 15.24 -19.78 3.00
N ALA A 282 16.38 -20.39 2.63
CA ALA A 282 16.71 -20.70 1.24
C ALA A 282 15.59 -21.52 0.55
N GLY A 283 15.13 -21.03 -0.60
CA GLY A 283 14.09 -21.69 -1.40
C GLY A 283 12.64 -21.36 -1.00
N MET A 284 12.42 -20.42 -0.08
CA MET A 284 11.08 -19.90 0.18
C MET A 284 10.52 -19.22 -1.09
N LYS A 285 9.33 -19.65 -1.50
CA LYS A 285 8.71 -19.20 -2.76
C LYS A 285 8.53 -17.68 -2.76
N GLY A 286 8.91 -17.05 -3.87
CA GLY A 286 8.76 -15.60 -4.04
C GLY A 286 9.88 -14.75 -3.47
N PHE A 287 11.05 -15.32 -3.13
CA PHE A 287 12.23 -14.53 -2.74
C PHE A 287 13.42 -14.83 -3.66
N THR A 288 14.22 -13.80 -3.97
CA THR A 288 15.45 -13.97 -4.74
C THR A 288 16.60 -14.43 -3.86
N ASN A 289 17.23 -15.54 -4.26
CA ASN A 289 18.39 -16.09 -3.59
C ASN A 289 19.69 -15.64 -4.26
N ARG A 290 20.71 -15.37 -3.46
CA ARG A 290 22.11 -15.30 -3.88
C ARG A 290 22.60 -16.71 -4.26
N LYS A 291 23.72 -16.78 -4.98
CA LYS A 291 24.36 -18.06 -5.37
C LYS A 291 24.72 -18.96 -4.18
N ASP A 292 24.91 -18.37 -3.01
CA ASP A 292 25.21 -19.08 -1.76
C ASP A 292 23.94 -19.49 -0.97
N GLY A 293 22.75 -19.33 -1.55
CA GLY A 293 21.48 -19.74 -0.97
C GLY A 293 20.83 -18.71 -0.05
N ARG A 294 21.50 -17.60 0.28
CA ARG A 294 20.90 -16.55 1.14
C ARG A 294 19.86 -15.73 0.39
N ILE A 295 18.79 -15.33 1.07
CA ILE A 295 17.77 -14.44 0.51
C ILE A 295 18.27 -13.00 0.52
N ILE A 296 18.04 -12.26 -0.57
CA ILE A 296 18.27 -10.80 -0.62
C ILE A 296 17.25 -10.11 0.28
N GLY A 297 17.71 -9.17 1.11
CA GLY A 297 16.82 -8.42 2.00
C GLY A 297 15.72 -7.67 1.24
N THR A 298 14.47 -7.87 1.65
CA THR A 298 13.30 -7.22 1.06
C THR A 298 13.41 -5.70 1.11
N LEU A 299 13.00 -5.03 0.03
CA LEU A 299 12.80 -3.59 -0.01
C LEU A 299 11.31 -3.28 0.02
N PHE A 300 10.81 -2.65 1.08
CA PHE A 300 9.39 -2.32 1.20
C PHE A 300 9.04 -0.99 0.55
N GLN A 301 9.90 0.02 0.69
CA GLN A 301 9.68 1.36 0.16
C GLN A 301 11.04 2.02 -0.10
N LEU A 302 11.10 2.88 -1.11
CA LEU A 302 12.24 3.76 -1.40
C LEU A 302 11.67 5.12 -1.77
N GLU A 303 12.16 6.18 -1.13
CA GLU A 303 11.72 7.55 -1.37
C GLU A 303 12.88 8.37 -1.95
N ARG A 304 12.62 9.10 -3.04
CA ARG A 304 13.62 10.04 -3.59
C ARG A 304 13.54 11.36 -2.83
N VAL A 305 14.47 11.56 -1.90
CA VAL A 305 14.58 12.81 -1.14
C VAL A 305 15.28 13.89 -1.98
N PRO A 306 14.68 15.07 -2.20
CA PRO A 306 15.34 16.20 -2.86
C PRO A 306 16.61 16.66 -2.12
N ARG A 307 17.63 17.08 -2.86
CA ARG A 307 18.95 17.42 -2.29
C ARG A 307 18.90 18.64 -1.37
N ASP A 308 18.09 19.64 -1.71
CA ASP A 308 17.87 20.86 -0.93
C ASP A 308 17.28 20.58 0.44
N VAL A 309 16.39 19.58 0.52
CA VAL A 309 15.80 19.12 1.78
C VAL A 309 16.88 18.48 2.66
N HIS A 310 17.71 17.61 2.10
CA HIS A 310 18.79 16.92 2.82
C HIS A 310 19.85 17.86 3.41
N ASP A 311 20.24 18.92 2.68
CA ASP A 311 21.26 19.85 3.15
C ASP A 311 20.84 20.63 4.41
N SER A 312 19.53 20.85 4.59
CA SER A 312 18.97 21.49 5.79
C SER A 312 18.97 20.59 7.03
N TRP A 313 18.88 19.27 6.85
CA TRP A 313 18.81 18.31 7.96
C TRP A 313 20.18 17.95 8.51
N LEU A 314 21.19 17.79 7.65
CA LEU A 314 22.54 17.41 8.06
C LEU A 314 23.42 18.58 8.50
N ASN A 315 23.03 19.82 8.19
CA ASN A 315 23.76 21.02 8.58
C ASN A 315 22.83 22.06 9.21
N PRO A 316 22.48 21.93 10.50
CA PRO A 316 21.59 22.86 11.19
C PRO A 316 22.13 24.31 11.26
N ALA A 317 23.43 24.52 11.02
CA ALA A 317 24.04 25.85 10.91
C ALA A 317 23.68 26.59 9.59
N LYS A 318 22.87 25.99 8.71
CA LYS A 318 22.41 26.56 7.44
C LYS A 318 20.89 26.75 7.37
N GLU A 319 20.19 26.80 8.50
CA GLU A 319 18.81 27.31 8.49
C GLU A 319 18.83 28.81 8.10
N PRO A 320 17.95 29.26 7.17
CA PRO A 320 17.91 30.64 6.71
C PRO A 320 17.47 31.65 7.77
#